data_AF-A0A523C5J3-F1
#
_entry.id   AF-A0A523C5J3-F1
#
_cell.length_a   1.000
_cell.length_b   1.000
_cell.length_c   1.000
_cell.angle_alpha   90.00
_cell.angle_beta   90.00
_cell.angle_gamma   90.00
#
_symmetry.space_group_name_H-M   'P 1'
#
loop_
_entity.id
_entity.type
_entity.pdbx_description
1 polymer ?
#
loop_
_entity_poly.entity_id
_entity_poly.type
_entity_poly.pdbx_seq_one_letter_code
_entity_poly.pdbx_strand_id
1 'polypeptide(L)'
;MPRPQPCSLRALLPALALLLLVSACAPRLRTAAWVVRFDLDDPAKIAALCPQAKQAGLDHLLVQVRGRADALYRSNLAPRAGNLAQAPTDFDPLAQLLTECAPLPLHAWLNVFYLWGGDTPPESPEHPGHPGQPWILSDNTGRPVSGYSAREKRLGWIEGSYADPASTEYRTLFVAVVRELLARYPVAGIHLDFIRYPGPGYGKSDSLAKQFERSHGVDPRLLPERINAGTVTDWLEGKLSPTDRVLTTAALFWNEFRAGQVTQLLREVRQAVNHSGATGIVLSVAVFPEPAAAYLENGQEYQAWAAEGLVDRLYPMAYFGDADRVNAQLREITATTPRPSQVSLWAGLGALGKNSAQLGKEARIAGENGYEGVALFSLGHLLKKNAALAGAEAVRAPRLSPVRKAEPGETKLLASAPPELLPPNMPALKNIACKALGGSPPQKGLEAKLALRLQEYDHARQHSIPKTLNQLKSGLITVPERLTLGGIFRYASPMDSPARWQEQEAFCEKARQRLLAGEELAAVAEEMSQDSSKTMGGLLAPRFLDLLDPQDQELAQLLPQEISRIMRVANGFWCYRLEDREIGRGMTFAEAPWEAKRILFRRGLGEMLAGTGRGL
;
A
#
# COMPACT_ATOMS: atom_id res chain seq x y z
N MET A 1 -21.83 69.46 -10.25
CA MET A 1 -21.49 68.32 -9.37
C MET A 1 -22.75 67.57 -9.01
N PRO A 2 -22.95 66.31 -9.45
CA PRO A 2 -24.03 65.47 -8.93
C PRO A 2 -23.61 64.85 -7.59
N ARG A 3 -24.50 64.89 -6.60
CA ARG A 3 -24.32 64.28 -5.27
C ARG A 3 -24.26 62.74 -5.39
N PRO A 4 -23.39 62.05 -4.62
CA PRO A 4 -23.38 60.59 -4.59
C PRO A 4 -24.67 60.07 -3.94
N GLN A 5 -25.36 59.15 -4.61
CA GLN A 5 -26.48 58.41 -4.05
C GLN A 5 -25.97 57.48 -2.93
N PRO A 6 -26.67 57.37 -1.78
CA PRO A 6 -26.30 56.44 -0.74
C PRO A 6 -26.55 55.01 -1.25
N CYS A 7 -25.47 54.23 -1.36
CA CYS A 7 -25.52 52.79 -1.61
C CYS A 7 -26.38 52.15 -0.50
N SER A 8 -27.61 51.76 -0.81
CA SER A 8 -28.55 51.29 0.22
C SER A 8 -28.05 49.98 0.82
N LEU A 9 -27.77 49.96 2.13
CA LEU A 9 -27.48 48.75 2.89
C LEU A 9 -28.59 47.67 2.77
N ARG A 10 -29.78 48.04 2.29
CA ARG A 10 -30.92 47.14 2.08
C ARG A 10 -30.74 46.10 0.97
N ALA A 11 -29.84 46.33 0.00
CA ALA A 11 -29.55 45.35 -1.05
C ALA A 11 -28.48 44.31 -0.66
N LEU A 12 -27.65 44.62 0.36
CA LEU A 12 -26.63 43.71 0.88
C LEU A 12 -27.20 42.67 1.85
N LEU A 13 -28.23 43.03 2.62
CA LEU A 13 -28.89 42.12 3.56
C LEU A 13 -29.52 40.85 2.93
N PRO A 14 -30.27 40.90 1.82
CA PRO A 14 -30.81 39.69 1.20
C PRO A 14 -29.73 38.86 0.51
N ALA A 15 -28.69 39.48 -0.07
CA ALA A 15 -27.56 38.76 -0.65
C ALA A 15 -26.71 38.05 0.43
N LEU A 16 -26.49 38.71 1.57
CA LEU A 16 -25.80 38.12 2.73
C LEU A 16 -26.66 37.02 3.39
N ALA A 17 -27.98 37.20 3.49
CA ALA A 17 -28.90 36.18 3.98
C ALA A 17 -28.97 34.96 3.04
N LEU A 18 -28.93 35.17 1.71
CA LEU A 18 -28.88 34.10 0.72
C LEU A 18 -27.54 33.34 0.78
N LEU A 19 -26.41 34.04 0.94
CA LEU A 19 -25.09 33.43 1.17
C LEU A 19 -25.00 32.64 2.49
N LEU A 20 -25.64 33.14 3.56
CA LEU A 20 -25.75 32.46 4.84
C LEU A 20 -26.68 31.23 4.79
N LEU A 21 -27.78 31.31 4.02
CA LEU A 21 -28.71 30.18 3.79
C LEU A 21 -28.09 29.09 2.91
N VAL A 22 -27.31 29.46 1.89
CA VAL A 22 -26.59 28.49 1.04
C VAL A 22 -25.46 27.79 1.81
N SER A 23 -24.77 28.49 2.73
CA SER A 23 -23.81 27.85 3.66
C SER A 23 -24.47 26.91 4.67
N ALA A 24 -25.70 27.18 5.10
CA ALA A 24 -26.44 26.33 6.03
C ALA A 24 -26.98 25.03 5.38
N CYS A 25 -27.01 24.95 4.05
CA CYS A 25 -27.51 23.79 3.30
C CYS A 25 -26.41 22.89 2.71
N ALA A 26 -25.13 23.28 2.78
CA ALA A 26 -24.05 22.40 2.34
C ALA A 26 -23.90 21.22 3.33
N PRO A 27 -23.91 19.95 2.85
CA PRO A 27 -23.71 18.82 3.74
C PRO A 27 -22.36 18.94 4.46
N ARG A 28 -22.38 18.80 5.78
CA ARG A 28 -21.18 18.82 6.61
C ARG A 28 -20.33 17.58 6.31
N LEU A 29 -19.01 17.74 6.28
CA LEU A 29 -18.10 16.60 6.20
C LEU A 29 -18.26 15.72 7.45
N ARG A 30 -18.49 14.42 7.26
CA ARG A 30 -18.59 13.49 8.39
C ARG A 30 -17.20 13.18 8.95
N THR A 31 -17.14 12.72 10.19
CA THR A 31 -15.89 12.51 10.91
C THR A 31 -15.87 11.19 11.65
N ALA A 32 -14.72 10.53 11.57
CA ALA A 32 -14.46 9.28 12.26
C ALA A 32 -13.06 9.32 12.88
N ALA A 33 -12.78 8.36 13.76
CA ALA A 33 -11.42 8.17 14.26
C ALA A 33 -11.08 6.69 14.40
N TRP A 34 -9.84 6.35 14.08
CA TRP A 34 -9.27 5.05 14.42
C TRP A 34 -8.89 5.02 15.89
N VAL A 35 -9.37 4.00 16.60
CA VAL A 35 -9.01 3.71 17.98
C VAL A 35 -8.12 2.48 17.98
N VAL A 36 -6.87 2.65 18.40
CA VAL A 36 -5.88 1.57 18.37
C VAL A 36 -6.05 0.66 19.59
N ARG A 37 -5.64 -0.61 19.47
CA ARG A 37 -5.80 -1.62 20.53
C ARG A 37 -5.19 -1.24 21.88
N PHE A 38 -4.16 -0.38 21.89
CA PHE A 38 -3.48 0.10 23.11
C PHE A 38 -4.31 1.12 23.91
N ASP A 39 -5.38 1.65 23.30
CA ASP A 39 -6.36 2.49 23.98
C ASP A 39 -7.53 1.66 24.55
N LEU A 40 -7.51 0.33 24.34
CA LEU A 40 -8.60 -0.61 24.68
C LEU A 40 -8.19 -1.67 25.72
N ASP A 41 -6.98 -1.57 26.28
CA ASP A 41 -6.40 -2.57 27.19
C ASP A 41 -6.74 -2.37 28.68
N ASP A 42 -7.45 -1.29 29.01
CA ASP A 42 -7.82 -0.91 30.38
C ASP A 42 -9.28 -0.39 30.39
N PRO A 43 -10.17 -0.93 31.25
CA PRO A 43 -11.54 -0.44 31.41
C PRO A 43 -11.63 1.09 31.62
N ALA A 44 -10.70 1.69 32.36
CA ALA A 44 -10.72 3.12 32.65
C ALA A 44 -10.37 3.98 31.41
N LYS A 45 -9.55 3.46 30.50
CA LYS A 45 -9.26 4.14 29.22
C LYS A 45 -10.51 4.20 28.35
N ILE A 46 -11.27 3.11 28.27
CA ILE A 46 -12.53 3.05 27.52
C ILE A 46 -13.55 4.04 28.09
N ALA A 47 -13.69 4.08 29.41
CA ALA A 47 -14.56 5.02 30.13
C ALA A 47 -14.24 6.49 29.85
N ALA A 48 -12.96 6.84 29.68
CA ALA A 48 -12.56 8.19 29.32
C ALA A 48 -12.73 8.49 27.82
N LEU A 49 -12.53 7.50 26.95
CA LEU A 49 -12.50 7.67 25.51
C LEU A 49 -13.87 8.02 24.91
N CYS A 50 -14.93 7.32 25.33
CA CYS A 50 -16.26 7.48 24.74
C CYS A 50 -16.85 8.89 24.92
N PRO A 51 -16.82 9.52 26.12
CA PRO A 51 -17.23 10.90 26.30
C PRO A 51 -16.43 11.89 25.43
N GLN A 52 -15.13 11.67 25.30
CA GLN A 52 -14.25 12.55 24.51
C GLN A 52 -14.55 12.42 23.01
N ALA A 53 -14.80 11.21 22.51
CA ALA A 53 -15.24 10.98 21.14
C ALA A 53 -16.55 11.71 20.81
N LYS A 54 -17.53 11.62 21.72
CA LYS A 54 -18.82 12.32 21.62
C LYS A 54 -18.64 13.84 21.65
N GLN A 55 -17.82 14.36 22.58
CA GLN A 55 -17.53 15.79 22.69
C GLN A 55 -16.81 16.34 21.45
N ALA A 56 -15.95 15.54 20.82
CA ALA A 56 -15.29 15.90 19.58
C ALA A 56 -16.25 15.92 18.37
N GLY A 57 -17.48 15.43 18.52
CA GLY A 57 -18.49 15.41 17.46
C GLY A 57 -18.24 14.35 16.38
N LEU A 58 -17.59 13.24 16.74
CA LEU A 58 -17.36 12.13 15.81
C LEU A 58 -18.68 11.44 15.43
N ASP A 59 -18.82 11.06 14.16
CA ASP A 59 -19.98 10.35 13.62
C ASP A 59 -19.89 8.83 13.81
N HIS A 60 -18.68 8.26 13.84
CA HIS A 60 -18.45 6.85 14.18
C HIS A 60 -16.99 6.58 14.59
N LEU A 61 -16.73 5.41 15.19
CA LEU A 61 -15.38 4.96 15.53
C LEU A 61 -15.00 3.67 14.78
N LEU A 62 -13.73 3.57 14.40
CA LEU A 62 -13.11 2.38 13.84
C LEU A 62 -12.23 1.75 14.94
N VAL A 63 -12.73 0.73 15.65
CA VAL A 63 -12.12 0.23 16.90
C VAL A 63 -11.31 -1.04 16.67
N GLN A 64 -10.00 -1.02 16.94
CA GLN A 64 -9.09 -2.15 16.64
C GLN A 64 -9.32 -3.33 17.59
N VAL A 65 -10.30 -4.17 17.28
CA VAL A 65 -10.67 -5.33 18.11
C VAL A 65 -9.87 -6.59 17.75
N ARG A 66 -9.19 -6.60 16.60
CA ARG A 66 -8.23 -7.63 16.20
C ARG A 66 -6.97 -6.98 15.63
N GLY A 67 -5.90 -6.95 16.42
CA GLY A 67 -4.66 -6.26 16.05
C GLY A 67 -3.51 -7.19 15.65
N ARG A 68 -3.35 -8.32 16.34
CA ARG A 68 -2.26 -9.28 16.15
C ARG A 68 -2.80 -10.71 16.05
N ALA A 69 -3.81 -10.90 15.21
CA ALA A 69 -4.57 -12.16 15.11
C ALA A 69 -5.15 -12.67 16.44
N ASP A 70 -5.34 -11.75 17.37
CA ASP A 70 -5.86 -11.92 18.71
C ASP A 70 -7.14 -11.09 18.89
N ALA A 71 -7.89 -11.35 19.96
CA ALA A 71 -9.19 -10.76 20.21
C ALA A 71 -9.20 -9.85 21.44
N LEU A 72 -9.65 -8.60 21.22
CA LEU A 72 -10.09 -7.68 22.27
C LEU A 72 -11.61 -7.78 22.50
N TYR A 73 -12.12 -9.00 22.40
CA TYR A 73 -13.51 -9.40 22.59
C TYR A 73 -13.53 -10.90 22.94
N ARG A 74 -14.68 -11.45 23.34
CA ARG A 74 -14.83 -12.89 23.63
C ARG A 74 -14.93 -13.69 22.33
N SER A 75 -13.87 -14.43 22.02
CA SER A 75 -13.75 -15.26 20.82
C SER A 75 -13.49 -16.73 21.17
N ASN A 76 -14.04 -17.64 20.38
CA ASN A 76 -13.70 -19.06 20.38
C ASN A 76 -12.67 -19.40 19.27
N LEU A 77 -12.38 -18.45 18.38
CA LEU A 77 -11.55 -18.66 17.18
C LEU A 77 -10.21 -17.93 17.25
N ALA A 78 -10.12 -16.88 18.04
CA ALA A 78 -8.90 -16.09 18.25
C ALA A 78 -8.53 -16.05 19.73
N PRO A 79 -7.24 -16.16 20.07
CA PRO A 79 -6.79 -16.06 21.45
C PRO A 79 -7.06 -14.67 22.01
N ARG A 80 -7.20 -14.58 23.34
CA ARG A 80 -7.28 -13.28 24.03
C ARG A 80 -6.03 -12.46 23.73
N ALA A 81 -6.22 -11.17 23.44
CA ALA A 81 -5.13 -10.27 23.12
C ALA A 81 -4.12 -10.14 24.26
N GLY A 82 -2.82 -10.25 23.93
CA GLY A 82 -1.75 -10.24 24.92
C GLY A 82 -1.64 -8.92 25.70
N ASN A 83 -2.09 -7.80 25.12
CA ASN A 83 -2.14 -6.52 25.83
C ASN A 83 -3.23 -6.47 26.90
N LEU A 84 -4.14 -7.46 26.98
CA LEU A 84 -5.12 -7.59 28.07
C LEU A 84 -4.59 -8.43 29.24
N ALA A 85 -3.30 -8.80 29.25
CA ALA A 85 -2.72 -9.65 30.29
C ALA A 85 -2.84 -9.07 31.71
N GLN A 86 -2.90 -7.74 31.84
CA GLN A 86 -3.06 -7.05 33.13
C GLN A 86 -4.51 -6.65 33.42
N ALA A 87 -5.42 -6.84 32.46
CA ALA A 87 -6.83 -6.53 32.64
C ALA A 87 -7.58 -7.73 33.27
N PRO A 88 -8.76 -7.51 33.88
CA PRO A 88 -9.56 -8.61 34.41
C PRO A 88 -9.80 -9.71 33.37
N THR A 89 -9.81 -10.97 33.79
CA THR A 89 -9.89 -12.12 32.86
C THR A 89 -11.20 -12.17 32.08
N ASP A 90 -12.28 -11.68 32.68
CA ASP A 90 -13.62 -11.59 32.11
C ASP A 90 -13.89 -10.30 31.33
N PHE A 91 -12.93 -9.36 31.35
CA PHE A 91 -13.04 -8.08 30.66
C PHE A 91 -13.13 -8.27 29.15
N ASP A 92 -14.21 -7.72 28.58
CA ASP A 92 -14.53 -7.69 27.17
C ASP A 92 -14.51 -6.22 26.67
N PRO A 93 -13.39 -5.75 26.09
CA PRO A 93 -13.26 -4.37 25.62
C PRO A 93 -14.33 -3.94 24.61
N LEU A 94 -14.67 -4.81 23.65
CA LEU A 94 -15.69 -4.49 22.64
C LEU A 94 -17.08 -4.36 23.27
N ALA A 95 -17.45 -5.24 24.21
CA ALA A 95 -18.73 -5.13 24.91
C ALA A 95 -18.84 -3.83 25.73
N GLN A 96 -17.77 -3.45 26.44
CA GLN A 96 -17.74 -2.21 27.21
C GLN A 96 -17.86 -0.99 26.27
N LEU A 97 -17.09 -0.95 25.19
CA LEU A 97 -17.17 0.11 24.18
C LEU A 97 -18.58 0.27 23.61
N LEU A 98 -19.22 -0.83 23.19
CA LEU A 98 -20.58 -0.80 22.63
C LEU A 98 -21.60 -0.22 23.62
N THR A 99 -21.40 -0.44 24.92
CA THR A 99 -22.26 0.08 25.98
C THR A 99 -22.01 1.56 26.24
N GLU A 100 -20.75 1.95 26.44
CA GLU A 100 -20.39 3.31 26.91
C GLU A 100 -20.37 4.36 25.78
N CYS A 101 -20.03 3.94 24.56
CA CYS A 101 -20.03 4.82 23.39
C CYS A 101 -21.44 4.99 22.80
N ALA A 102 -22.43 4.18 23.17
CA ALA A 102 -23.79 4.31 22.65
C ALA A 102 -24.34 5.75 22.80
N PRO A 103 -25.00 6.33 21.78
CA PRO A 103 -25.39 5.72 20.50
C PRO A 103 -24.35 5.87 19.37
N LEU A 104 -23.08 6.21 19.65
CA LEU A 104 -22.03 6.39 18.64
C LEU A 104 -21.75 5.06 17.90
N PRO A 105 -21.95 4.98 16.58
CA PRO A 105 -21.70 3.76 15.81
C PRO A 105 -20.25 3.30 15.91
N LEU A 106 -20.06 2.00 16.17
CA LEU A 106 -18.75 1.36 16.25
C LEU A 106 -18.58 0.36 15.11
N HIS A 107 -17.48 0.48 14.37
CA HIS A 107 -17.07 -0.50 13.37
C HIS A 107 -15.92 -1.32 13.94
N ALA A 108 -16.07 -2.64 13.99
CA ALA A 108 -15.00 -3.53 14.40
C ALA A 108 -13.86 -3.48 13.37
N TRP A 109 -12.72 -2.93 13.76
CA TRP A 109 -11.52 -2.90 12.95
C TRP A 109 -10.70 -4.17 13.17
N LEU A 110 -10.49 -4.92 12.08
CA LEU A 110 -9.68 -6.12 12.02
C LEU A 110 -8.50 -5.93 11.07
N ASN A 111 -7.30 -6.16 11.57
CA ASN A 111 -6.18 -6.48 10.69
C ASN A 111 -6.47 -7.82 10.01
N VAL A 112 -6.28 -7.92 8.70
CA VAL A 112 -6.64 -9.10 7.91
C VAL A 112 -5.48 -10.06 7.80
N PHE A 113 -4.48 -9.80 6.95
CA PHE A 113 -3.36 -10.73 6.75
C PHE A 113 -2.21 -10.48 7.72
N TYR A 114 -2.11 -9.30 8.34
CA TYR A 114 -1.13 -9.06 9.40
C TYR A 114 -1.44 -9.89 10.65
N LEU A 115 -0.45 -10.65 11.12
CA LEU A 115 -0.60 -11.60 12.22
C LEU A 115 0.14 -11.17 13.49
N TRP A 116 1.38 -10.69 13.38
CA TRP A 116 2.20 -10.41 14.57
C TRP A 116 3.38 -9.51 14.26
N GLY A 117 3.67 -8.53 15.11
CA GLY A 117 4.81 -7.62 14.94
C GLY A 117 5.77 -7.54 16.12
N GLY A 118 5.67 -8.45 17.09
CA GLY A 118 6.68 -8.56 18.16
C GLY A 118 7.99 -9.15 17.64
N ASP A 119 9.05 -8.98 18.44
CA ASP A 119 10.36 -9.56 18.16
C ASP A 119 10.33 -11.09 18.32
N THR A 120 9.71 -11.57 19.41
CA THR A 120 9.45 -12.99 19.65
C THR A 120 8.08 -13.36 19.08
N PRO A 121 7.96 -14.41 18.25
CA PRO A 121 6.67 -14.87 17.76
C PRO A 121 5.79 -15.42 18.90
N PRO A 122 4.46 -15.54 18.70
CA PRO A 122 3.57 -16.18 19.66
C PRO A 122 4.00 -17.62 19.95
N GLU A 123 3.98 -18.02 21.23
CA GLU A 123 4.37 -19.37 21.65
C GLU A 123 3.23 -20.40 21.50
N SER A 124 1.98 -19.97 21.68
CA SER A 124 0.84 -20.88 21.58
C SER A 124 0.68 -21.39 20.13
N PRO A 125 0.66 -22.71 19.89
CA PRO A 125 0.41 -23.28 18.57
C PRO A 125 -0.97 -22.92 18.00
N GLU A 126 -1.92 -22.55 18.85
CA GLU A 126 -3.27 -22.14 18.44
C GLU A 126 -3.32 -20.70 17.92
N HIS A 127 -2.31 -19.88 18.23
CA HIS A 127 -2.28 -18.50 17.77
C HIS A 127 -2.06 -18.47 16.23
N PRO A 128 -2.86 -17.73 15.44
CA PRO A 128 -2.72 -17.77 13.97
C PRO A 128 -1.39 -17.22 13.45
N GLY A 129 -0.71 -16.37 14.23
CA GLY A 129 0.66 -15.90 14.00
C GLY A 129 1.79 -16.83 14.47
N HIS A 130 1.50 -18.01 15.02
CA HIS A 130 2.53 -18.97 15.45
C HIS A 130 3.34 -19.47 14.23
N PRO A 131 4.68 -19.61 14.32
CA PRO A 131 5.53 -19.95 13.17
C PRO A 131 5.22 -21.31 12.52
N GLY A 132 4.63 -22.23 13.28
CA GLY A 132 4.23 -23.56 12.81
C GLY A 132 2.91 -23.59 12.03
N GLN A 133 2.22 -22.47 11.84
CA GLN A 133 0.97 -22.43 11.08
C GLN A 133 1.22 -22.61 9.58
N PRO A 134 0.37 -23.37 8.85
CA PRO A 134 0.61 -23.72 7.45
C PRO A 134 0.41 -22.54 6.48
N TRP A 135 -0.21 -21.45 6.95
CA TRP A 135 -0.54 -20.27 6.14
C TRP A 135 0.46 -19.12 6.30
N ILE A 136 1.58 -19.30 7.01
CA ILE A 136 2.56 -18.22 7.14
C ILE A 136 3.15 -17.88 5.76
N LEU A 137 3.11 -16.60 5.40
CA LEU A 137 3.66 -16.09 4.16
C LEU A 137 5.18 -16.29 4.10
N SER A 138 5.68 -16.60 2.92
CA SER A 138 7.12 -16.71 2.65
C SER A 138 7.60 -15.64 1.69
N ASP A 139 8.88 -15.31 1.80
CA ASP A 139 9.57 -14.44 0.85
C ASP A 139 9.95 -15.17 -0.45
N ASN A 140 10.63 -14.48 -1.35
CA ASN A 140 11.10 -15.03 -2.62
C ASN A 140 12.10 -16.20 -2.49
N THR A 141 12.73 -16.37 -1.33
CA THR A 141 13.66 -17.49 -1.06
C THR A 141 12.95 -18.72 -0.49
N GLY A 142 11.66 -18.61 -0.14
CA GLY A 142 10.91 -19.67 0.53
C GLY A 142 11.03 -19.61 2.05
N ARG A 143 11.65 -18.57 2.60
CA ARG A 143 11.77 -18.41 4.05
C ARG A 143 10.49 -17.77 4.62
N PRO A 144 9.88 -18.36 5.66
CA PRO A 144 8.72 -17.78 6.33
C PRO A 144 9.04 -16.44 6.98
N VAL A 145 8.17 -15.44 6.82
CA VAL A 145 8.36 -14.10 7.40
C VAL A 145 8.26 -14.08 8.94
N SER A 146 7.68 -15.13 9.54
CA SER A 146 7.64 -15.33 10.99
C SER A 146 9.04 -15.53 11.60
N GLY A 147 10.00 -16.02 10.81
CA GLY A 147 11.37 -16.26 11.22
C GLY A 147 12.31 -15.07 11.03
N TYR A 148 11.80 -13.90 10.64
CA TYR A 148 12.62 -12.72 10.42
C TYR A 148 13.06 -12.07 11.74
N SER A 149 14.34 -11.74 11.83
CA SER A 149 14.90 -10.86 12.85
C SER A 149 14.38 -9.43 12.70
N ALA A 150 14.52 -8.62 13.75
CA ALA A 150 14.19 -7.19 13.69
C ALA A 150 14.95 -6.45 12.57
N ARG A 151 16.20 -6.84 12.30
CA ARG A 151 17.01 -6.29 11.20
C ARG A 151 16.39 -6.60 9.85
N GLU A 152 16.01 -7.85 9.61
CA GLU A 152 15.43 -8.29 8.34
C GLU A 152 14.07 -7.65 8.09
N LYS A 153 13.24 -7.52 9.13
CA LYS A 153 11.97 -6.78 9.05
C LYS A 153 12.18 -5.33 8.58
N ARG A 154 13.19 -4.64 9.12
CA ARG A 154 13.54 -3.26 8.73
C ARG A 154 14.05 -3.18 7.30
N LEU A 155 14.98 -4.05 6.91
CA LEU A 155 15.53 -4.08 5.55
C LEU A 155 14.46 -4.41 4.50
N GLY A 156 13.55 -5.32 4.83
CA GLY A 156 12.43 -5.73 3.98
C GLY A 156 11.22 -4.80 4.04
N TRP A 157 11.27 -3.72 4.83
CA TRP A 157 10.17 -2.79 5.07
C TRP A 157 8.85 -3.49 5.43
N ILE A 158 8.92 -4.52 6.26
CA ILE A 158 7.78 -5.33 6.66
C ILE A 158 7.47 -5.14 8.16
N GLU A 159 6.20 -4.94 8.46
CA GLU A 159 5.71 -4.57 9.80
C GLU A 159 5.65 -5.76 10.77
N GLY A 160 5.79 -6.98 10.26
CA GLY A 160 5.65 -8.20 11.04
C GLY A 160 5.46 -9.45 10.18
N SER A 161 4.88 -10.48 10.78
CA SER A 161 4.46 -11.70 10.09
C SER A 161 3.07 -11.53 9.47
N TYR A 162 2.86 -12.23 8.36
CA TYR A 162 1.65 -12.19 7.57
C TYR A 162 1.18 -13.61 7.25
N ALA A 163 -0.13 -13.79 7.17
CA ALA A 163 -0.71 -14.93 6.49
C ALA A 163 -0.59 -14.74 4.98
N ASP A 164 -0.41 -15.83 4.25
CA ASP A 164 -0.44 -15.83 2.80
C ASP A 164 -1.87 -15.60 2.29
N PRO A 165 -2.14 -14.52 1.53
CA PRO A 165 -3.44 -14.32 0.89
C PRO A 165 -3.91 -15.49 0.02
N ALA A 166 -3.00 -16.30 -0.52
CA ALA A 166 -3.33 -17.50 -1.29
C ALA A 166 -3.83 -18.68 -0.42
N SER A 167 -3.61 -18.68 0.90
CA SER A 167 -4.07 -19.77 1.78
C SER A 167 -5.59 -19.75 1.97
N THR A 168 -6.25 -20.78 1.44
CA THR A 168 -7.69 -20.99 1.59
C THR A 168 -8.06 -21.28 3.05
N GLU A 169 -7.19 -21.96 3.79
CA GLU A 169 -7.36 -22.27 5.22
C GLU A 169 -7.41 -20.99 6.03
N TYR A 170 -6.49 -20.05 5.79
CA TYR A 170 -6.50 -18.76 6.50
C TYR A 170 -7.70 -17.91 6.13
N ARG A 171 -8.05 -17.85 4.83
CA ARG A 171 -9.26 -17.13 4.39
C ARG A 171 -10.51 -17.67 5.08
N THR A 172 -10.64 -19.00 5.16
CA THR A 172 -11.74 -19.68 5.87
C THR A 172 -11.79 -19.30 7.35
N LEU A 173 -10.65 -19.34 8.05
CA LEU A 173 -10.55 -18.90 9.45
C LEU A 173 -10.97 -17.44 9.62
N PHE A 174 -10.46 -16.53 8.78
CA PHE A 174 -10.79 -15.11 8.88
C PHE A 174 -12.27 -14.83 8.64
N VAL A 175 -12.89 -15.50 7.67
CA VAL A 175 -14.34 -15.41 7.41
C VAL A 175 -15.13 -15.92 8.61
N ALA A 176 -14.69 -17.01 9.26
CA ALA A 176 -15.32 -17.51 10.49
C ALA A 176 -15.23 -16.50 11.64
N VAL A 177 -14.09 -15.82 11.79
CA VAL A 177 -13.91 -14.72 12.77
C VAL A 177 -14.90 -13.58 12.52
N VAL A 178 -15.09 -13.17 11.27
CA VAL A 178 -16.09 -12.13 10.93
C VAL A 178 -17.51 -12.59 11.28
N ARG A 179 -17.87 -13.85 10.97
CA ARG A 179 -19.17 -14.42 11.32
C ARG A 179 -19.40 -14.46 12.84
N GLU A 180 -18.39 -14.86 13.61
CA GLU A 180 -18.48 -14.87 15.07
C GLU A 180 -18.75 -13.47 15.63
N LEU A 181 -18.02 -12.46 15.15
CA LEU A 181 -18.21 -11.07 15.58
C LEU A 181 -19.62 -10.57 15.29
N LEU A 182 -20.11 -10.77 14.06
CA LEU A 182 -21.45 -10.32 13.67
C LEU A 182 -22.57 -11.06 14.40
N ALA A 183 -22.35 -12.32 14.79
CA ALA A 183 -23.32 -13.09 15.55
C ALA A 183 -23.37 -12.69 17.05
N ARG A 184 -22.27 -12.17 17.60
CA ARG A 184 -22.13 -11.90 19.04
C ARG A 184 -22.29 -10.43 19.41
N TYR A 185 -21.92 -9.52 18.52
CA TYR A 185 -21.82 -8.10 18.83
C TYR A 185 -22.63 -7.24 17.85
N PRO A 186 -23.46 -6.30 18.34
CA PRO A 186 -24.23 -5.38 17.50
C PRO A 186 -23.36 -4.22 16.98
N VAL A 187 -22.30 -4.56 16.24
CA VAL A 187 -21.43 -3.56 15.59
C VAL A 187 -22.14 -2.92 14.40
N ALA A 188 -21.87 -1.64 14.13
CA ALA A 188 -22.42 -0.94 12.96
C ALA A 188 -21.70 -1.29 11.66
N GLY A 189 -20.53 -1.92 11.75
CA GLY A 189 -19.75 -2.29 10.58
C GLY A 189 -18.51 -3.12 10.88
N ILE A 190 -17.93 -3.63 9.80
CA ILE A 190 -16.63 -4.29 9.74
C ILE A 190 -15.67 -3.37 8.99
N HIS A 191 -14.53 -3.08 9.59
CA HIS A 191 -13.46 -2.30 8.98
C HIS A 191 -12.22 -3.19 8.81
N LEU A 192 -11.80 -3.39 7.58
CA LEU A 192 -10.66 -4.25 7.24
C LEU A 192 -9.42 -3.40 7.02
N ASP A 193 -8.34 -3.72 7.72
CA ASP A 193 -7.01 -3.14 7.52
C ASP A 193 -6.02 -4.26 7.22
N PHE A 194 -4.86 -3.98 6.64
CA PHE A 194 -3.89 -4.99 6.23
C PHE A 194 -4.50 -6.09 5.33
N ILE A 195 -5.53 -5.76 4.53
CA ILE A 195 -6.05 -6.61 3.45
C ILE A 195 -5.16 -6.48 2.22
N ARG A 196 -3.94 -7.00 2.34
CA ARG A 196 -2.86 -6.87 1.36
C ARG A 196 -1.71 -7.84 1.59
N TYR A 197 -0.87 -8.00 0.57
CA TYR A 197 0.52 -8.41 0.76
C TYR A 197 1.34 -7.27 1.41
N PRO A 198 2.42 -7.59 2.16
CA PRO A 198 3.31 -6.58 2.72
C PRO A 198 4.09 -5.80 1.67
N GLY A 199 4.37 -6.41 0.51
CA GLY A 199 5.03 -5.77 -0.62
C GLY A 199 5.20 -6.71 -1.81
N PRO A 200 5.93 -6.28 -2.86
CA PRO A 200 6.01 -7.03 -4.10
C PRO A 200 7.01 -8.20 -4.05
N GLY A 201 7.85 -8.28 -3.02
CA GLY A 201 8.85 -9.34 -2.81
C GLY A 201 8.37 -10.57 -2.03
N TYR A 202 7.06 -10.75 -1.85
CA TYR A 202 6.48 -11.80 -1.00
C TYR A 202 5.44 -12.64 -1.76
N GLY A 203 5.31 -13.92 -1.39
CA GLY A 203 4.37 -14.86 -2.01
C GLY A 203 4.78 -15.37 -3.39
N LYS A 204 6.10 -15.42 -3.68
CA LYS A 204 6.63 -15.93 -4.97
C LYS A 204 7.30 -17.31 -4.87
N SER A 205 7.23 -17.97 -3.72
CA SER A 205 7.89 -19.27 -3.48
C SER A 205 6.93 -20.42 -3.23
N ASP A 206 5.62 -20.14 -3.29
CA ASP A 206 4.53 -21.04 -2.91
C ASP A 206 3.92 -21.78 -4.12
N SER A 207 2.75 -22.38 -3.91
CA SER A 207 1.99 -23.09 -4.94
C SER A 207 1.48 -22.16 -6.05
N LEU A 208 1.26 -20.88 -5.76
CA LEU A 208 0.81 -19.86 -6.70
C LEU A 208 1.90 -19.60 -7.76
N ALA A 209 3.15 -19.49 -7.32
CA ALA A 209 4.30 -19.33 -8.20
C ALA A 209 4.46 -20.51 -9.17
N LYS A 210 4.26 -21.75 -8.70
CA LYS A 210 4.29 -22.94 -9.56
C LYS A 210 3.13 -22.99 -10.56
N GLN A 211 1.97 -22.47 -10.21
CA GLN A 211 0.84 -22.33 -11.14
C GLN A 211 1.17 -21.30 -12.23
N PHE A 212 1.72 -20.17 -11.83
CA PHE A 212 2.17 -19.14 -12.76
C PHE A 212 3.24 -19.66 -13.71
N GLU A 213 4.29 -20.31 -13.21
CA GLU A 213 5.38 -20.88 -14.03
C GLU A 213 4.86 -21.88 -15.06
N ARG A 214 3.92 -22.76 -14.69
CA ARG A 214 3.34 -23.74 -15.61
C ARG A 214 2.58 -23.11 -16.77
N SER A 215 1.90 -21.98 -16.55
CA SER A 215 1.11 -21.29 -17.57
C SER A 215 1.94 -20.30 -18.39
N HIS A 216 2.82 -19.56 -17.72
CA HIS A 216 3.60 -18.45 -18.27
C HIS A 216 5.02 -18.84 -18.67
N GLY A 217 5.48 -20.06 -18.37
CA GLY A 217 6.81 -20.57 -18.71
C GLY A 217 7.97 -19.91 -17.95
N VAL A 218 7.68 -19.08 -16.95
CA VAL A 218 8.67 -18.33 -16.19
C VAL A 218 8.31 -18.29 -14.70
N ASP A 219 9.30 -18.57 -13.84
CA ASP A 219 9.18 -18.42 -12.40
C ASP A 219 9.02 -16.93 -12.03
N PRO A 220 7.99 -16.53 -11.26
CA PRO A 220 7.76 -15.12 -10.92
C PRO A 220 8.92 -14.47 -10.14
N ARG A 221 9.82 -15.25 -9.54
CA ARG A 221 11.03 -14.74 -8.87
C ARG A 221 12.09 -14.22 -9.85
N LEU A 222 11.99 -14.59 -11.13
CA LEU A 222 12.82 -14.07 -12.22
C LEU A 222 12.29 -12.76 -12.81
N LEU A 223 11.09 -12.33 -12.43
CA LEU A 223 10.47 -11.09 -12.91
C LEU A 223 11.01 -9.88 -12.15
N PRO A 224 10.91 -8.66 -12.73
CA PRO A 224 11.24 -7.42 -12.03
C PRO A 224 10.55 -7.37 -10.67
N GLU A 225 11.34 -7.10 -9.62
CA GLU A 225 10.82 -7.15 -8.25
C GLU A 225 9.83 -6.03 -7.98
N ARG A 226 10.04 -4.85 -8.57
CA ARG A 226 9.11 -3.73 -8.53
C ARG A 226 8.85 -3.19 -9.93
N ILE A 227 7.60 -2.86 -10.21
CA ILE A 227 7.17 -2.05 -11.34
C ILE A 227 6.22 -0.97 -10.79
N ASN A 228 6.27 0.22 -11.37
CA ASN A 228 5.40 1.34 -10.99
C ASN A 228 4.67 1.91 -12.21
N ALA A 229 3.77 2.86 -12.01
CA ALA A 229 3.01 3.48 -13.09
C ALA A 229 3.88 4.09 -14.19
N GLY A 230 5.07 4.62 -13.85
CA GLY A 230 6.05 5.13 -14.81
C GLY A 230 6.61 4.01 -15.69
N THR A 231 7.05 2.90 -15.09
CA THR A 231 7.49 1.69 -15.82
C THR A 231 6.39 1.18 -16.75
N VAL A 232 5.14 1.14 -16.28
CA VAL A 232 3.99 0.68 -17.06
C VAL A 232 3.67 1.66 -18.20
N THR A 233 3.84 2.96 -17.99
CA THR A 233 3.71 3.97 -19.05
C THR A 233 4.76 3.75 -20.13
N ASP A 234 6.03 3.60 -19.76
CA ASP A 234 7.11 3.37 -20.72
C ASP A 234 7.00 2.02 -21.42
N TRP A 235 6.48 1.00 -20.74
CA TRP A 235 6.11 -0.29 -21.33
C TRP A 235 5.04 -0.12 -22.42
N LEU A 236 3.95 0.56 -22.07
CA LEU A 236 2.82 0.77 -22.98
C LEU A 236 3.23 1.57 -24.21
N GLU A 237 4.03 2.63 -24.01
CA GLU A 237 4.56 3.48 -25.08
C GLU A 237 5.72 2.83 -25.86
N GLY A 238 6.20 1.65 -25.46
CA GLY A 238 7.24 0.92 -26.15
C GLY A 238 8.66 1.48 -25.95
N LYS A 239 8.88 2.33 -24.94
CA LYS A 239 10.17 2.96 -24.63
C LYS A 239 11.13 2.04 -23.90
N LEU A 240 10.61 1.02 -23.20
CA LEU A 240 11.44 -0.01 -22.59
C LEU A 240 12.12 -0.90 -23.65
N SER A 241 13.25 -1.51 -23.30
CA SER A 241 13.92 -2.52 -24.13
C SER A 241 12.96 -3.68 -24.45
N PRO A 242 13.15 -4.42 -25.57
CA PRO A 242 12.31 -5.58 -25.89
C PRO A 242 12.21 -6.59 -24.73
N THR A 243 13.32 -6.85 -24.05
CA THR A 243 13.38 -7.72 -22.86
C THR A 243 12.49 -7.19 -21.74
N ASP A 244 12.65 -5.91 -21.39
CA ASP A 244 11.91 -5.32 -20.28
C ASP A 244 10.42 -5.22 -20.59
N ARG A 245 10.05 -5.11 -21.88
CA ARG A 245 8.62 -5.17 -22.27
C ARG A 245 8.01 -6.54 -22.02
N VAL A 246 8.73 -7.60 -22.39
CA VAL A 246 8.31 -8.99 -22.13
C VAL A 246 8.21 -9.25 -20.62
N LEU A 247 9.25 -8.89 -19.86
CA LEU A 247 9.29 -9.11 -18.42
C LEU A 247 8.25 -8.28 -17.66
N THR A 248 7.99 -7.04 -18.09
CA THR A 248 6.93 -6.20 -17.52
C THR A 248 5.55 -6.79 -17.80
N THR A 249 5.32 -7.33 -19.00
CA THR A 249 4.04 -8.00 -19.33
C THR A 249 3.80 -9.21 -18.42
N ALA A 250 4.83 -10.05 -18.22
CA ALA A 250 4.75 -11.16 -17.28
C ALA A 250 4.49 -10.69 -15.82
N ALA A 251 5.20 -9.66 -15.37
CA ALA A 251 5.03 -9.10 -14.03
C ALA A 251 3.61 -8.53 -13.79
N LEU A 252 3.02 -7.93 -14.82
CA LEU A 252 1.64 -7.44 -14.78
C LEU A 252 0.62 -8.57 -14.59
N PHE A 253 0.76 -9.70 -15.30
CA PHE A 253 -0.08 -10.89 -15.08
C PHE A 253 0.14 -11.52 -13.71
N TRP A 254 1.38 -11.55 -13.21
CA TRP A 254 1.68 -12.04 -11.88
C TRP A 254 1.03 -11.18 -10.78
N ASN A 255 1.08 -9.84 -10.92
CA ASN A 255 0.44 -8.94 -9.99
C ASN A 255 -1.08 -9.05 -10.00
N GLU A 256 -1.71 -9.28 -11.17
CA GLU A 256 -3.14 -9.56 -11.28
C GLU A 256 -3.53 -10.82 -10.50
N PHE A 257 -2.76 -11.90 -10.67
CA PHE A 257 -3.03 -13.16 -9.99
C PHE A 257 -2.92 -13.05 -8.47
N ARG A 258 -1.94 -12.29 -7.98
CA ARG A 258 -1.79 -11.95 -6.55
C ARG A 258 -2.94 -11.10 -6.03
N ALA A 259 -3.34 -10.05 -6.76
CA ALA A 259 -4.47 -9.21 -6.38
C ALA A 259 -5.76 -10.05 -6.27
N GLY A 260 -5.96 -11.01 -7.16
CA GLY A 260 -7.08 -11.95 -7.12
C GLY A 260 -7.22 -12.72 -5.81
N GLN A 261 -6.10 -13.09 -5.16
CA GLN A 261 -6.12 -13.78 -3.86
C GLN A 261 -6.63 -12.88 -2.73
N VAL A 262 -6.20 -11.61 -2.73
CA VAL A 262 -6.64 -10.60 -1.75
C VAL A 262 -8.13 -10.32 -1.95
N THR A 263 -8.55 -10.10 -3.19
CA THR A 263 -9.94 -9.82 -3.57
C THR A 263 -10.86 -10.99 -3.25
N GLN A 264 -10.38 -12.23 -3.38
CA GLN A 264 -11.18 -13.40 -3.06
C GLN A 264 -11.60 -13.43 -1.58
N LEU A 265 -10.70 -13.09 -0.66
CA LEU A 265 -11.07 -12.94 0.76
C LEU A 265 -12.12 -11.83 0.95
N LEU A 266 -11.96 -10.70 0.25
CA LEU A 266 -12.92 -9.61 0.35
C LEU A 266 -14.32 -10.03 -0.13
N ARG A 267 -14.40 -10.80 -1.22
CA ARG A 267 -15.67 -11.37 -1.71
C ARG A 267 -16.30 -12.30 -0.67
N GLU A 268 -15.50 -13.19 -0.07
CA GLU A 268 -15.97 -14.11 0.98
C GLU A 268 -16.45 -13.37 2.24
N VAL A 269 -15.75 -12.30 2.65
CA VAL A 269 -16.18 -11.43 3.76
C VAL A 269 -17.48 -10.69 3.42
N ARG A 270 -17.60 -10.12 2.21
CA ARG A 270 -18.84 -9.48 1.75
C ARG A 270 -20.00 -10.47 1.78
N GLN A 271 -19.79 -11.70 1.32
CA GLN A 271 -20.79 -12.76 1.42
C GLN A 271 -21.14 -13.05 2.88
N ALA A 272 -20.17 -13.16 3.78
CA ALA A 272 -20.45 -13.38 5.20
C ALA A 272 -21.25 -12.25 5.84
N VAL A 273 -20.96 -10.99 5.51
CA VAL A 273 -21.73 -9.82 5.95
C VAL A 273 -23.17 -9.90 5.44
N ASN A 274 -23.37 -10.15 4.14
CA ASN A 274 -24.70 -10.22 3.53
C ASN A 274 -25.57 -11.36 4.10
N HIS A 275 -24.96 -12.48 4.48
CA HIS A 275 -25.67 -13.64 5.04
C HIS A 275 -25.73 -13.66 6.58
N SER A 276 -25.23 -12.61 7.25
CA SER A 276 -25.22 -12.55 8.72
C SER A 276 -26.61 -12.37 9.34
N GLY A 277 -27.60 -11.91 8.55
CA GLY A 277 -28.91 -11.51 9.04
C GLY A 277 -28.93 -10.13 9.72
N ALA A 278 -27.77 -9.51 9.97
CA ALA A 278 -27.67 -8.17 10.49
C ALA A 278 -27.93 -7.13 9.39
N THR A 279 -28.82 -6.18 9.65
CA THR A 279 -29.18 -5.13 8.69
C THR A 279 -28.28 -3.90 8.84
N GLY A 280 -27.85 -3.30 7.73
CA GLY A 280 -27.12 -2.03 7.76
C GLY A 280 -25.65 -2.13 8.16
N ILE A 281 -25.07 -3.33 8.19
CA ILE A 281 -23.64 -3.53 8.45
C ILE A 281 -22.82 -2.93 7.32
N VAL A 282 -22.01 -1.92 7.65
CA VAL A 282 -21.09 -1.28 6.72
C VAL A 282 -19.78 -2.07 6.66
N LEU A 283 -19.40 -2.57 5.49
CA LEU A 283 -18.08 -3.11 5.24
C LEU A 283 -17.18 -2.05 4.61
N SER A 284 -16.06 -1.75 5.27
CA SER A 284 -15.10 -0.75 4.82
C SER A 284 -13.67 -1.25 4.86
N VAL A 285 -12.78 -0.61 4.11
CA VAL A 285 -11.37 -1.01 3.99
C VAL A 285 -10.43 0.20 4.16
N ALA A 286 -9.31 0.00 4.86
CA ALA A 286 -8.17 0.90 4.84
C ALA A 286 -7.22 0.54 3.69
N VAL A 287 -6.84 1.53 2.88
CA VAL A 287 -6.07 1.32 1.64
C VAL A 287 -4.95 2.33 1.48
N PHE A 288 -3.89 1.95 0.77
CA PHE A 288 -2.85 2.91 0.39
C PHE A 288 -3.42 4.02 -0.52
N PRO A 289 -2.94 5.27 -0.38
CA PRO A 289 -3.56 6.40 -1.07
C PRO A 289 -3.19 6.53 -2.55
N GLU A 290 -2.15 5.83 -3.04
CA GLU A 290 -1.80 5.79 -4.47
C GLU A 290 -2.37 4.51 -5.15
N PRO A 291 -3.38 4.60 -6.05
CA PRO A 291 -4.09 3.42 -6.56
C PRO A 291 -3.19 2.44 -7.32
N ALA A 292 -2.32 2.94 -8.19
CA ALA A 292 -1.42 2.09 -8.98
C ALA A 292 -0.42 1.32 -8.09
N ALA A 293 0.18 2.00 -7.10
CA ALA A 293 1.12 1.37 -6.18
C ALA A 293 0.41 0.36 -5.26
N ALA A 294 -0.77 0.71 -4.74
CA ALA A 294 -1.60 -0.17 -3.93
C ALA A 294 -1.92 -1.49 -4.66
N TYR A 295 -2.25 -1.41 -5.95
CA TYR A 295 -2.47 -2.58 -6.80
C TYR A 295 -1.17 -3.36 -7.08
N LEU A 296 -0.14 -2.71 -7.62
CA LEU A 296 1.09 -3.36 -8.10
C LEU A 296 1.95 -3.95 -6.98
N GLU A 297 1.99 -3.31 -5.81
CA GLU A 297 2.88 -3.71 -4.71
C GLU A 297 2.17 -4.60 -3.69
N ASN A 298 0.89 -4.31 -3.43
CA ASN A 298 0.17 -4.84 -2.27
C ASN A 298 -1.05 -5.71 -2.64
N GLY A 299 -1.48 -5.71 -3.90
CA GLY A 299 -2.69 -6.41 -4.35
C GLY A 299 -3.99 -5.73 -3.94
N GLN A 300 -3.95 -4.44 -3.57
CA GLN A 300 -5.14 -3.66 -3.23
C GLN A 300 -5.72 -2.97 -4.47
N GLU A 301 -6.66 -3.63 -5.14
CA GLU A 301 -7.37 -3.08 -6.32
C GLU A 301 -8.65 -2.33 -5.93
N TYR A 302 -8.55 -1.42 -4.97
CA TYR A 302 -9.72 -0.81 -4.32
C TYR A 302 -10.65 -0.03 -5.25
N GLN A 303 -10.16 0.41 -6.41
CA GLN A 303 -10.98 1.04 -7.45
C GLN A 303 -11.95 0.02 -8.07
N ALA A 304 -11.47 -1.20 -8.32
CA ALA A 304 -12.28 -2.30 -8.85
C ALA A 304 -13.25 -2.83 -7.78
N TRP A 305 -12.79 -2.93 -6.51
CA TRP A 305 -13.67 -3.27 -5.39
C TRP A 305 -14.84 -2.29 -5.25
N ALA A 306 -14.57 -0.99 -5.44
CA ALA A 306 -15.62 0.03 -5.44
C ALA A 306 -16.54 -0.07 -6.65
N ALA A 307 -15.99 -0.33 -7.85
CA ALA A 307 -16.78 -0.50 -9.06
C ALA A 307 -17.75 -1.70 -9.00
N GLU A 308 -17.34 -2.79 -8.34
CA GLU A 308 -18.17 -3.99 -8.11
C GLU A 308 -19.07 -3.91 -6.87
N GLY A 309 -18.95 -2.87 -6.04
CA GLY A 309 -19.70 -2.77 -4.78
C GLY A 309 -19.28 -3.81 -3.73
N LEU A 310 -18.03 -4.28 -3.76
CA LEU A 310 -17.50 -5.20 -2.75
C LEU A 310 -17.34 -4.53 -1.38
N VAL A 311 -17.23 -3.20 -1.34
CA VAL A 311 -17.07 -2.38 -0.12
C VAL A 311 -18.08 -1.24 -0.13
N ASP A 312 -18.52 -0.81 1.05
CA ASP A 312 -19.43 0.33 1.21
C ASP A 312 -18.66 1.64 1.43
N ARG A 313 -17.44 1.54 2.00
CA ARG A 313 -16.58 2.71 2.22
C ARG A 313 -15.09 2.40 1.99
N LEU A 314 -14.40 3.34 1.38
CA LEU A 314 -12.94 3.35 1.27
C LEU A 314 -12.35 4.35 2.25
N TYR A 315 -11.28 3.95 2.94
CA TYR A 315 -10.46 4.82 3.80
C TYR A 315 -9.01 4.90 3.30
N PRO A 316 -8.71 5.71 2.27
CA PRO A 316 -7.34 5.92 1.81
C PRO A 316 -6.49 6.61 2.87
N MET A 317 -5.32 6.05 3.17
CA MET A 317 -4.44 6.50 4.25
C MET A 317 -3.47 7.60 3.80
N ALA A 318 -3.98 8.81 3.57
CA ALA A 318 -3.21 10.01 3.19
C ALA A 318 -2.51 10.65 4.42
N TYR A 319 -1.63 9.88 5.08
CA TYR A 319 -1.09 10.25 6.39
C TYR A 319 0.15 11.15 6.34
N PHE A 320 0.97 11.02 5.30
CA PHE A 320 2.31 11.60 5.26
C PHE A 320 2.42 12.74 4.24
N GLY A 321 3.47 13.54 4.38
CA GLY A 321 3.76 14.69 3.51
C GLY A 321 3.03 15.96 3.93
N ASP A 322 3.17 16.99 3.09
CA ASP A 322 2.49 18.26 3.25
C ASP A 322 1.04 18.20 2.70
N ALA A 323 0.32 19.30 2.87
CA ALA A 323 -1.06 19.41 2.41
C ALA A 323 -1.19 19.27 0.88
N ASP A 324 -0.13 19.58 0.12
CA ASP A 324 -0.15 19.50 -1.34
C ASP A 324 -0.07 18.04 -1.78
N ARG A 325 0.77 17.22 -1.13
CA ARG A 325 0.79 15.77 -1.32
C ARG A 325 -0.55 15.15 -0.97
N VAL A 326 -1.11 15.50 0.19
CA VAL A 326 -2.44 15.01 0.62
C VAL A 326 -3.49 15.37 -0.43
N ASN A 327 -3.53 16.61 -0.90
CA ASN A 327 -4.45 17.02 -1.95
C ASN A 327 -4.25 16.23 -3.25
N ALA A 328 -3.01 16.04 -3.69
CA ALA A 328 -2.71 15.30 -4.92
C ALA A 328 -3.21 13.85 -4.85
N GLN A 329 -2.97 13.16 -3.73
CA GLN A 329 -3.48 11.81 -3.47
C GLN A 329 -5.01 11.78 -3.48
N LEU A 330 -5.66 12.63 -2.67
CA LEU A 330 -7.12 12.62 -2.54
C LEU A 330 -7.82 12.95 -3.87
N ARG A 331 -7.24 13.86 -4.66
CA ARG A 331 -7.71 14.24 -5.98
C ARG A 331 -7.58 13.10 -6.98
N GLU A 332 -6.45 12.40 -7.01
CA GLU A 332 -6.24 11.25 -7.88
C GLU A 332 -7.31 10.18 -7.62
N ILE A 333 -7.48 9.76 -6.36
CA ILE A 333 -8.51 8.77 -5.98
C ILE A 333 -9.90 9.22 -6.43
N THR A 334 -10.25 10.49 -6.24
CA THR A 334 -11.57 11.03 -6.64
C THR A 334 -11.76 11.00 -8.15
N ALA A 335 -10.71 11.29 -8.91
CA ALA A 335 -10.75 11.33 -10.37
C ALA A 335 -10.86 9.94 -10.99
N THR A 336 -10.30 8.92 -10.34
CA THR A 336 -10.09 7.61 -10.95
C THR A 336 -10.89 6.48 -10.32
N THR A 337 -11.42 6.65 -9.10
CA THR A 337 -12.27 5.64 -8.46
C THR A 337 -13.72 5.79 -8.95
N PRO A 338 -14.28 4.77 -9.61
CA PRO A 338 -15.67 4.84 -10.04
C PRO A 338 -16.60 4.94 -8.83
N ARG A 339 -17.65 5.75 -8.99
CA ARG A 339 -18.67 5.97 -7.95
C ARG A 339 -20.03 5.52 -8.48
N PRO A 340 -20.33 4.21 -8.49
CA PRO A 340 -21.73 3.82 -8.36
C PRO A 340 -22.22 4.45 -7.06
N SER A 341 -23.49 4.87 -7.01
CA SER A 341 -24.04 5.76 -5.97
C SER A 341 -24.04 5.22 -4.53
N GLN A 342 -23.27 4.18 -4.22
CA GLN A 342 -23.26 3.44 -2.96
C GLN A 342 -21.90 3.44 -2.23
N VAL A 343 -20.75 3.60 -2.91
CA VAL A 343 -19.43 3.57 -2.23
C VAL A 343 -18.99 4.97 -1.80
N SER A 344 -18.80 5.15 -0.49
CA SER A 344 -18.36 6.42 0.10
C SER A 344 -16.84 6.50 0.26
N LEU A 345 -16.27 7.69 0.01
CA LEU A 345 -14.85 7.95 0.24
C LEU A 345 -14.65 8.70 1.56
N TRP A 346 -13.73 8.20 2.38
CA TRP A 346 -13.35 8.79 3.67
C TRP A 346 -11.85 9.02 3.74
N ALA A 347 -11.41 10.27 3.81
CA ALA A 347 -9.98 10.58 3.78
C ALA A 347 -9.36 10.22 5.14
N GLY A 348 -8.43 9.28 5.16
CA GLY A 348 -7.63 8.97 6.34
C GLY A 348 -6.53 10.01 6.53
N LEU A 349 -6.55 10.75 7.63
CA LEU A 349 -5.61 11.83 7.95
C LEU A 349 -4.76 11.47 9.18
N GLY A 350 -3.44 11.54 9.03
CA GLY A 350 -2.48 11.16 10.06
C GLY A 350 -2.16 12.32 11.00
N ALA A 351 -2.38 12.14 12.31
CA ALA A 351 -2.12 13.17 13.33
C ALA A 351 -0.65 13.26 13.77
N LEU A 352 0.14 12.22 13.49
CA LEU A 352 1.54 12.18 13.91
C LEU A 352 2.35 13.26 13.17
N GLY A 353 3.06 14.10 13.92
CA GLY A 353 3.87 15.19 13.36
C GLY A 353 3.07 16.40 12.85
N LYS A 354 1.74 16.41 12.98
CA LYS A 354 0.87 17.52 12.55
C LYS A 354 0.18 18.19 13.74
N ASN A 355 -0.13 19.48 13.61
CA ASN A 355 -0.95 20.24 14.54
C ASN A 355 -2.42 20.31 14.09
N SER A 356 -3.30 20.87 14.91
CA SER A 356 -4.75 20.96 14.62
C SER A 356 -5.05 21.75 13.35
N ALA A 357 -4.37 22.87 13.12
CA ALA A 357 -4.58 23.72 11.95
C ALA A 357 -4.20 23.02 10.64
N GLN A 358 -3.12 22.23 10.66
CA GLN A 358 -2.72 21.39 9.52
C GLN A 358 -3.77 20.32 9.23
N LEU A 359 -4.25 19.61 10.25
CA LEU A 359 -5.32 18.61 10.10
C LEU A 359 -6.63 19.25 9.62
N GLY A 360 -6.99 20.42 10.13
CA GLY A 360 -8.15 21.19 9.66
C GLY A 360 -8.01 21.63 8.20
N LYS A 361 -6.79 21.98 7.75
CA LYS A 361 -6.52 22.26 6.33
C LYS A 361 -6.71 21.02 5.47
N GLU A 362 -6.18 19.87 5.89
CA GLU A 362 -6.32 18.60 5.16
C GLU A 362 -7.78 18.11 5.12
N ALA A 363 -8.54 18.32 6.19
CA ALA A 363 -9.98 18.01 6.19
C ALA A 363 -10.77 18.89 5.22
N ARG A 364 -10.43 20.19 5.12
CA ARG A 364 -11.02 21.07 4.08
C ARG A 364 -10.68 20.60 2.67
N ILE A 365 -9.42 20.21 2.43
CA ILE A 365 -8.97 19.62 1.16
C ILE A 365 -9.79 18.37 0.82
N ALA A 366 -10.07 17.49 1.80
CA ALA A 366 -10.93 16.33 1.57
C ALA A 366 -12.36 16.72 1.15
N GLY A 367 -12.95 17.72 1.82
CA GLY A 367 -14.26 18.28 1.47
C GLY A 367 -14.30 18.92 0.08
N GLU A 368 -13.24 19.61 -0.33
CA GLU A 368 -13.04 20.18 -1.67
C GLU A 368 -12.92 19.10 -2.75
N ASN A 369 -12.30 17.97 -2.42
CA ASN A 369 -12.24 16.79 -3.30
C ASN A 369 -13.52 15.93 -3.25
N GLY A 370 -14.56 16.35 -2.53
CA GLY A 370 -15.88 15.70 -2.55
C GLY A 370 -15.98 14.41 -1.72
N TYR A 371 -15.05 14.21 -0.78
CA TYR A 371 -15.13 13.11 0.20
C TYR A 371 -16.37 13.25 1.08
N GLU A 372 -16.93 12.12 1.54
CA GLU A 372 -18.08 12.10 2.44
C GLU A 372 -17.68 12.33 3.90
N GLY A 373 -16.48 11.92 4.25
CA GLY A 373 -15.94 12.17 5.56
C GLY A 373 -14.42 12.10 5.64
N VAL A 374 -13.92 12.34 6.83
CA VAL A 374 -12.52 12.17 7.22
C VAL A 374 -12.42 11.19 8.37
N ALA A 375 -11.35 10.41 8.42
CA ALA A 375 -11.02 9.58 9.56
C ALA A 375 -9.65 10.00 10.10
N LEU A 376 -9.57 10.29 11.40
CA LEU A 376 -8.34 10.75 12.01
C LEU A 376 -7.56 9.58 12.63
N PHE A 377 -6.28 9.45 12.30
CA PHE A 377 -5.40 8.39 12.80
C PHE A 377 -4.34 8.96 13.76
N SER A 378 -4.33 8.64 15.06
CA SER A 378 -5.33 7.89 15.84
C SER A 378 -5.98 8.77 16.93
N LEU A 379 -7.13 8.34 17.44
CA LEU A 379 -7.87 9.07 18.47
C LEU A 379 -7.02 9.30 19.73
N GLY A 380 -6.37 8.25 20.28
CA GLY A 380 -5.53 8.39 21.47
C GLY A 380 -4.40 9.42 21.32
N HIS A 381 -3.80 9.53 20.12
CA HIS A 381 -2.77 10.56 19.87
C HIS A 381 -3.36 11.98 19.87
N LEU A 382 -4.56 12.15 19.29
CA LEU A 382 -5.26 13.43 19.27
C LEU A 382 -5.69 13.87 20.66
N LEU A 383 -6.16 12.94 21.49
CA LEU A 383 -6.61 13.22 22.86
C LEU A 383 -5.49 13.78 23.73
N LYS A 384 -4.24 13.31 23.54
CA LYS A 384 -3.05 13.86 24.21
C LYS A 384 -2.67 15.29 23.77
N LYS A 385 -3.20 15.77 22.64
CA LYS A 385 -2.84 17.07 22.01
C LYS A 385 -4.02 18.05 21.88
N ASN A 386 -5.06 17.93 22.71
CA ASN A 386 -6.32 18.69 22.63
C ASN A 386 -7.19 18.38 21.40
N ALA A 387 -7.67 17.13 21.30
CA ALA A 387 -8.53 16.63 20.22
C ALA A 387 -9.77 17.47 19.92
N ALA A 388 -10.33 18.17 20.91
CA ALA A 388 -11.52 18.99 20.73
C ALA A 388 -11.33 20.08 19.66
N LEU A 389 -10.11 20.61 19.49
CA LEU A 389 -9.81 21.64 18.49
C LEU A 389 -9.63 21.05 17.08
N ALA A 390 -8.83 19.99 16.95
CA ALA A 390 -8.60 19.32 15.67
C ALA A 390 -9.89 18.65 15.14
N GLY A 391 -10.63 18.00 16.03
CA GLY A 391 -11.98 17.50 15.77
C GLY A 391 -12.91 18.63 15.37
N ALA A 392 -13.05 19.69 16.17
CA ALA A 392 -13.95 20.79 15.84
C ALA A 392 -13.64 21.45 14.47
N GLU A 393 -12.37 21.64 14.10
CA GLU A 393 -12.00 22.18 12.79
C GLU A 393 -12.31 21.24 11.63
N ALA A 394 -11.99 19.94 11.78
CA ALA A 394 -12.29 18.94 10.76
C ALA A 394 -13.80 18.75 10.59
N VAL A 395 -14.55 18.68 11.70
CA VAL A 395 -16.01 18.53 11.69
C VAL A 395 -16.61 19.78 11.04
N ARG A 396 -16.06 21.00 11.20
CA ARG A 396 -16.59 22.23 10.57
C ARG A 396 -16.30 22.38 9.06
N ALA A 397 -15.54 21.48 8.44
CA ALA A 397 -15.22 21.59 7.03
C ALA A 397 -16.47 21.37 6.14
N PRO A 398 -16.73 22.25 5.15
CA PRO A 398 -17.83 22.07 4.21
C PRO A 398 -17.50 20.99 3.17
N ARG A 399 -18.51 20.21 2.75
CA ARG A 399 -18.42 19.39 1.54
C ARG A 399 -18.81 20.25 0.34
N LEU A 400 -17.81 20.78 -0.36
CA LEU A 400 -18.03 21.81 -1.40
C LEU A 400 -18.29 21.22 -2.79
N SER A 401 -17.78 20.02 -3.06
CA SER A 401 -17.92 19.38 -4.37
C SER A 401 -18.95 18.26 -4.35
N PRO A 402 -19.99 18.29 -5.21
CA PRO A 402 -20.88 17.17 -5.37
C PRO A 402 -20.11 15.96 -5.89
N VAL A 403 -20.46 14.77 -5.39
CA VAL A 403 -19.91 13.51 -5.89
C VAL A 403 -20.34 13.34 -7.34
N ARG A 404 -19.38 13.31 -8.28
CA ARG A 404 -19.65 12.88 -9.65
C ARG A 404 -20.07 11.41 -9.60
N LYS A 405 -21.34 11.15 -9.92
CA LYS A 405 -21.85 9.80 -10.16
C LYS A 405 -21.24 9.31 -11.48
N ALA A 406 -20.75 8.08 -11.49
CA ALA A 406 -20.30 7.46 -12.73
C ALA A 406 -21.50 7.27 -13.67
N GLU A 407 -21.36 7.63 -14.95
CA GLU A 407 -22.40 7.36 -15.93
C GLU A 407 -22.45 5.86 -16.31
N PRO A 408 -23.62 5.31 -16.68
CA PRO A 408 -23.74 3.93 -17.13
C PRO A 408 -22.82 3.65 -18.34
N GLY A 409 -21.68 2.98 -18.11
CA GLY A 409 -20.70 2.66 -19.13
C GLY A 409 -19.26 3.13 -18.84
N GLU A 410 -19.07 4.12 -17.95
CA GLU A 410 -17.74 4.60 -17.54
C GLU A 410 -16.95 3.54 -16.73
N THR A 411 -17.65 2.60 -16.11
CA THR A 411 -17.12 1.56 -15.21
C THR A 411 -16.57 0.30 -15.90
N LYS A 412 -16.77 0.12 -17.21
CA LYS A 412 -16.50 -1.19 -17.87
C LYS A 412 -15.03 -1.63 -17.86
N LEU A 413 -14.08 -0.75 -17.57
CA LEU A 413 -12.64 -1.03 -17.64
C LEU A 413 -12.03 -1.60 -16.34
N LEU A 414 -12.68 -1.40 -15.19
CA LEU A 414 -12.14 -1.77 -13.88
C LEU A 414 -12.93 -2.95 -13.30
N ALA A 415 -12.46 -4.15 -13.60
CA ALA A 415 -12.95 -5.39 -13.01
C ALA A 415 -11.91 -5.92 -12.00
N SER A 416 -12.41 -6.48 -10.91
CA SER A 416 -11.58 -7.06 -9.87
C SER A 416 -11.03 -8.39 -10.34
N ALA A 417 -9.77 -8.67 -10.00
CA ALA A 417 -9.08 -9.88 -10.41
C ALA A 417 -9.81 -11.14 -9.88
N PRO A 418 -9.92 -12.20 -10.70
CA PRO A 418 -10.33 -13.51 -10.21
C PRO A 418 -9.19 -14.17 -9.42
N PRO A 419 -9.49 -15.08 -8.48
CA PRO A 419 -8.45 -15.87 -7.81
C PRO A 419 -7.78 -16.88 -8.73
N GLU A 420 -8.35 -17.18 -9.90
CA GLU A 420 -7.75 -18.04 -10.91
C GLU A 420 -6.76 -17.27 -11.80
N LEU A 421 -5.79 -18.00 -12.32
CA LEU A 421 -4.82 -17.43 -13.25
C LEU A 421 -5.49 -17.14 -14.60
N LEU A 422 -5.45 -15.87 -15.01
CA LEU A 422 -5.97 -15.45 -16.31
C LEU A 422 -5.03 -15.87 -17.45
N PRO A 423 -5.56 -16.33 -18.59
CA PRO A 423 -4.74 -16.52 -19.78
C PRO A 423 -4.24 -15.16 -20.29
N PRO A 424 -3.07 -15.12 -20.96
CA PRO A 424 -2.57 -13.91 -21.59
C PRO A 424 -3.45 -13.54 -22.79
N ASN A 425 -4.47 -12.73 -22.55
CA ASN A 425 -5.40 -12.28 -23.58
C ASN A 425 -5.67 -10.78 -23.48
N MET A 426 -6.29 -10.23 -24.52
CA MET A 426 -6.51 -8.79 -24.64
C MET A 426 -7.45 -8.22 -23.56
N PRO A 427 -8.60 -8.84 -23.22
CA PRO A 427 -9.44 -8.35 -22.13
C PRO A 427 -8.72 -8.27 -20.79
N ALA A 428 -7.97 -9.31 -20.40
CA ALA A 428 -7.20 -9.32 -19.17
C ALA A 428 -6.12 -8.22 -19.18
N LEU A 429 -5.33 -8.13 -20.25
CA LEU A 429 -4.26 -7.14 -20.33
C LEU A 429 -4.80 -5.69 -20.30
N LYS A 430 -5.98 -5.44 -20.89
CA LYS A 430 -6.67 -4.14 -20.83
C LYS A 430 -7.06 -3.76 -19.40
N ASN A 431 -7.66 -4.70 -18.65
CA ASN A 431 -8.03 -4.50 -17.24
C ASN A 431 -6.79 -4.26 -16.37
N ILE A 432 -5.75 -5.08 -16.56
CA ILE A 432 -4.49 -4.99 -15.83
C ILE A 432 -3.81 -3.65 -16.08
N ALA A 433 -3.70 -3.22 -17.34
CA ALA A 433 -3.10 -1.94 -17.69
C ALA A 433 -3.90 -0.76 -17.10
N CYS A 434 -5.23 -0.87 -17.05
CA CYS A 434 -6.07 0.14 -16.42
C CYS A 434 -5.75 0.28 -14.92
N LYS A 435 -5.72 -0.82 -14.17
CA LYS A 435 -5.37 -0.81 -12.73
C LYS A 435 -3.93 -0.38 -12.47
N ALA A 436 -2.98 -0.87 -13.27
CA ALA A 436 -1.55 -0.53 -13.16
C ALA A 436 -1.24 0.94 -13.46
N LEU A 437 -2.14 1.65 -14.14
CA LEU A 437 -2.07 3.09 -14.44
C LEU A 437 -3.11 3.88 -13.62
N GLY A 438 -3.52 3.35 -12.47
CA GLY A 438 -4.37 4.04 -11.50
C GLY A 438 -5.78 4.31 -11.97
N GLY A 439 -6.30 3.53 -12.92
CA GLY A 439 -7.68 3.62 -13.42
C GLY A 439 -7.88 4.52 -14.64
N SER A 440 -6.85 5.19 -15.15
CA SER A 440 -6.97 6.13 -16.29
C SER A 440 -5.85 5.93 -17.33
N PRO A 441 -5.82 4.78 -18.03
CA PRO A 441 -4.80 4.53 -19.05
C PRO A 441 -4.95 5.52 -20.23
N PRO A 442 -3.86 5.88 -20.92
CA PRO A 442 -3.91 6.71 -22.12
C PRO A 442 -4.82 6.10 -23.19
N GLN A 443 -5.77 6.86 -23.73
CA GLN A 443 -6.76 6.34 -24.69
C GLN A 443 -6.22 6.23 -26.12
N LYS A 444 -5.31 7.12 -26.50
CA LYS A 444 -4.80 7.22 -27.88
C LYS A 444 -4.00 5.97 -28.26
N GLY A 445 -4.57 5.15 -29.15
CA GLY A 445 -3.93 3.95 -29.68
C GLY A 445 -3.77 2.82 -28.65
N LEU A 446 -4.52 2.86 -27.54
CA LEU A 446 -4.38 1.92 -26.42
C LEU A 446 -4.47 0.46 -26.88
N GLU A 447 -5.50 0.11 -27.64
CA GLU A 447 -5.72 -1.28 -28.06
C GLU A 447 -4.61 -1.80 -28.97
N ALA A 448 -4.14 -1.00 -29.92
CA ALA A 448 -3.02 -1.37 -30.79
C ALA A 448 -1.71 -1.56 -30.00
N LYS A 449 -1.43 -0.66 -29.04
CA LYS A 449 -0.26 -0.77 -28.17
C LYS A 449 -0.31 -2.03 -27.31
N LEU A 450 -1.45 -2.31 -26.68
CA LEU A 450 -1.64 -3.51 -25.85
C LEU A 450 -1.59 -4.80 -26.68
N ALA A 451 -2.20 -4.83 -27.87
CA ALA A 451 -2.13 -5.96 -28.78
C ALA A 451 -0.67 -6.27 -29.17
N LEU A 452 0.13 -5.24 -29.45
CA LEU A 452 1.56 -5.40 -29.72
C LEU A 452 2.32 -5.95 -28.50
N ARG A 453 2.08 -5.42 -27.29
CA ARG A 453 2.71 -5.94 -26.06
C ARG A 453 2.34 -7.41 -25.80
N LEU A 454 1.09 -7.77 -26.03
CA LEU A 454 0.63 -9.14 -25.89
C LEU A 454 1.31 -10.08 -26.90
N GLN A 455 1.40 -9.67 -28.17
CA GLN A 455 2.09 -10.43 -29.21
C GLN A 455 3.58 -10.63 -28.89
N GLU A 456 4.28 -9.57 -28.46
CA GLU A 456 5.70 -9.65 -28.03
C GLU A 456 5.85 -10.66 -26.89
N TYR A 457 4.95 -10.62 -25.91
CA TYR A 457 4.98 -11.51 -24.76
C TYR A 457 4.68 -12.97 -25.12
N ASP A 458 3.64 -13.22 -25.92
CA ASP A 458 3.27 -14.59 -26.34
C ASP A 458 4.38 -15.25 -27.16
N HIS A 459 5.00 -14.50 -28.08
CA HIS A 459 6.13 -15.01 -28.85
C HIS A 459 7.31 -15.36 -27.93
N ALA A 460 7.68 -14.47 -27.01
CA ALA A 460 8.78 -14.71 -26.07
C ALA A 460 8.49 -15.87 -25.12
N ARG A 461 7.26 -16.00 -24.63
CA ARG A 461 6.81 -17.11 -23.76
C ARG A 461 6.93 -18.47 -24.44
N GLN A 462 6.58 -18.56 -25.72
CA GLN A 462 6.62 -19.81 -26.47
C GLN A 462 8.03 -20.19 -26.94
N HIS A 463 8.90 -19.21 -27.20
CA HIS A 463 10.17 -19.46 -27.88
C HIS A 463 11.39 -18.99 -27.08
N SER A 464 11.46 -17.71 -26.72
CA SER A 464 12.68 -17.11 -26.18
C SER A 464 12.93 -17.48 -24.72
N ILE A 465 11.91 -17.40 -23.87
CA ILE A 465 12.00 -17.69 -22.43
C ILE A 465 12.47 -19.13 -22.17
N PRO A 466 11.85 -20.18 -22.74
CA PRO A 466 12.30 -21.55 -22.50
C PRO A 466 13.74 -21.79 -22.97
N LYS A 467 14.12 -21.24 -24.14
CA LYS A 467 15.49 -21.36 -24.67
C LYS A 467 16.51 -20.69 -23.75
N THR A 468 16.25 -19.46 -23.31
CA THR A 468 17.12 -18.73 -22.38
C THR A 468 17.28 -19.50 -21.06
N LEU A 469 16.18 -20.00 -20.48
CA LEU A 469 16.23 -20.78 -19.25
C LEU A 469 17.01 -22.08 -19.41
N ASN A 470 16.83 -22.79 -20.54
CA ASN A 470 17.59 -24.01 -20.82
C ASN A 470 19.08 -23.73 -20.93
N GLN A 471 19.48 -22.66 -21.63
CA GLN A 471 20.87 -22.24 -21.77
C GLN A 471 21.51 -21.87 -20.42
N LEU A 472 20.80 -21.12 -19.58
CA LEU A 472 21.29 -20.76 -18.24
C LEU A 472 21.43 -22.00 -17.33
N LYS A 473 20.56 -22.99 -17.49
CA LYS A 473 20.57 -24.23 -16.69
C LYS A 473 21.59 -25.27 -17.17
N SER A 474 22.06 -25.19 -18.43
CA SER A 474 22.89 -26.24 -19.05
C SER A 474 24.38 -26.19 -18.74
N GLY A 475 24.85 -25.29 -17.87
CA GLY A 475 26.27 -25.17 -17.54
C GLY A 475 26.57 -24.27 -16.35
N LEU A 476 27.86 -23.98 -16.17
CA LEU A 476 28.31 -22.98 -15.21
C LEU A 476 28.01 -21.58 -15.72
N ILE A 477 27.48 -20.74 -14.84
CA ILE A 477 27.28 -19.31 -15.05
C ILE A 477 28.24 -18.54 -14.15
N THR A 478 28.67 -17.37 -14.60
CA THR A 478 29.35 -16.40 -13.74
C THR A 478 28.31 -15.44 -13.21
N VAL A 479 28.09 -15.42 -11.89
CA VAL A 479 27.18 -14.43 -11.29
C VAL A 479 27.72 -13.01 -11.49
N PRO A 480 26.85 -11.99 -11.59
CA PRO A 480 27.30 -10.62 -11.64
C PRO A 480 28.17 -10.27 -10.42
N GLU A 481 28.97 -9.24 -10.58
CA GLU A 481 29.72 -8.65 -9.47
C GLU A 481 28.76 -8.17 -8.37
N ARG A 482 29.17 -8.30 -7.11
CA ARG A 482 28.38 -7.92 -5.94
C ARG A 482 29.05 -6.81 -5.16
N LEU A 483 28.29 -5.77 -4.84
CA LEU A 483 28.74 -4.64 -4.03
C LEU A 483 28.18 -4.71 -2.61
N THR A 484 28.98 -4.30 -1.65
CA THR A 484 28.54 -3.90 -0.31
C THR A 484 28.53 -2.38 -0.26
N LEU A 485 27.37 -1.79 0.02
CA LEU A 485 27.17 -0.35 -0.05
C LEU A 485 26.80 0.23 1.32
N GLY A 486 27.40 1.36 1.63
CA GLY A 486 26.85 2.33 2.56
C GLY A 486 25.96 3.31 1.81
N GLY A 487 24.93 3.86 2.45
CA GLY A 487 24.12 4.88 1.80
C GLY A 487 23.27 5.76 2.71
N ILE A 488 23.00 6.96 2.21
CA ILE A 488 22.07 7.93 2.78
C ILE A 488 20.89 8.06 1.83
N PHE A 489 19.69 7.77 2.32
CA PHE A 489 18.46 7.93 1.56
C PHE A 489 17.66 9.13 2.02
N ARG A 490 17.24 9.96 1.06
CA ARG A 490 16.29 11.04 1.26
C ARG A 490 15.04 10.77 0.45
N TYR A 491 13.92 10.54 1.12
CA TYR A 491 12.65 10.21 0.49
C TYR A 491 11.95 11.47 -0.02
N ALA A 492 11.52 11.43 -1.28
CA ALA A 492 10.60 12.39 -1.88
C ALA A 492 9.54 11.63 -2.68
N SER A 493 8.26 11.82 -2.34
CA SER A 493 7.17 11.18 -3.06
C SER A 493 7.06 11.77 -4.48
N PRO A 494 6.72 10.98 -5.52
CA PRO A 494 6.33 11.52 -6.81
C PRO A 494 5.18 12.54 -6.74
N MET A 495 4.39 12.49 -5.67
CA MET A 495 3.26 13.40 -5.40
C MET A 495 3.63 14.61 -4.54
N ASP A 496 4.89 14.70 -4.07
CA ASP A 496 5.37 15.88 -3.34
C ASP A 496 5.59 17.08 -4.29
N SER A 497 5.52 18.29 -3.73
CA SER A 497 5.78 19.52 -4.48
C SER A 497 7.22 19.59 -5.03
N PRO A 498 7.48 20.34 -6.13
CA PRO A 498 8.84 20.54 -6.63
C PRO A 498 9.79 21.12 -5.57
N ALA A 499 9.30 22.00 -4.69
CA ALA A 499 10.06 22.57 -3.59
C ALA A 499 10.52 21.49 -2.60
N ARG A 500 9.65 20.52 -2.29
CA ARG A 500 9.99 19.38 -1.44
C ARG A 500 11.04 18.48 -2.08
N TRP A 501 10.96 18.23 -3.39
CA TRP A 501 12.01 17.49 -4.12
C TRP A 501 13.36 18.20 -4.05
N GLN A 502 13.40 19.50 -4.30
CA GLN A 502 14.63 20.31 -4.19
C GLN A 502 15.20 20.30 -2.77
N GLU A 503 14.33 20.38 -1.75
CA GLU A 503 14.73 20.29 -0.35
C GLU A 503 15.39 18.94 -0.03
N GLN A 504 14.80 17.83 -0.47
CA GLN A 504 15.36 16.49 -0.22
C GLN A 504 16.67 16.25 -0.98
N GLU A 505 16.80 16.79 -2.19
CA GLU A 505 18.06 16.79 -2.94
C GLU A 505 19.15 17.55 -2.20
N ALA A 506 18.84 18.77 -1.71
CA ALA A 506 19.78 19.60 -0.95
C ALA A 506 20.20 18.92 0.36
N PHE A 507 19.30 18.25 1.06
CA PHE A 507 19.66 17.45 2.24
C PHE A 507 20.58 16.28 1.89
N CYS A 508 20.33 15.60 0.77
CA CYS A 508 21.18 14.51 0.30
C CYS A 508 22.57 15.04 -0.08
N GLU A 509 22.67 16.21 -0.70
CA GLU A 509 23.96 16.85 -1.03
C GLU A 509 24.70 17.25 0.23
N LYS A 510 24.01 17.82 1.22
CA LYS A 510 24.63 18.14 2.50
C LYS A 510 25.21 16.88 3.16
N ALA A 511 24.49 15.76 3.14
CA ALA A 511 25.00 14.50 3.66
C ALA A 511 26.24 14.03 2.89
N ARG A 512 26.22 14.11 1.56
CA ARG A 512 27.36 13.79 0.69
C ARG A 512 28.59 14.63 1.02
N GLN A 513 28.42 15.95 1.21
CA GLN A 513 29.53 16.85 1.56
C GLN A 513 30.15 16.51 2.92
N ARG A 514 29.35 16.08 3.91
CA ARG A 514 29.86 15.61 5.21
C ARG A 514 30.68 14.34 5.08
N LEU A 515 30.21 13.37 4.29
CA LEU A 515 30.96 12.15 4.00
C LEU A 515 32.28 12.46 3.27
N LEU A 516 32.26 13.38 2.29
CA LEU A 516 33.47 13.83 1.59
C LEU A 516 34.46 14.57 2.50
N ALA A 517 33.96 15.23 3.55
CA ALA A 517 34.79 15.85 4.59
C ALA A 517 35.38 14.82 5.58
N GLY A 518 35.11 13.53 5.41
CA GLY A 518 35.63 12.45 6.24
C GLY A 518 34.79 12.13 7.47
N GLU A 519 33.55 12.62 7.57
CA GLU A 519 32.65 12.21 8.66
C GLU A 519 32.24 10.74 8.52
N GLU A 520 32.11 10.06 9.67
CA GLU A 520 31.73 8.65 9.73
C GLU A 520 30.33 8.40 9.16
N LEU A 521 30.22 7.41 8.26
CA LEU A 521 28.97 7.05 7.59
C LEU A 521 27.85 6.77 8.59
N ALA A 522 28.14 6.05 9.67
CA ALA A 522 27.14 5.69 10.67
C ALA A 522 26.52 6.94 11.33
N ALA A 523 27.34 7.94 11.65
CA ALA A 523 26.89 9.19 12.25
C ALA A 523 26.04 10.01 11.28
N VAL A 524 26.50 10.14 10.02
CA VAL A 524 25.75 10.86 8.98
C VAL A 524 24.43 10.14 8.68
N ALA A 525 24.42 8.80 8.62
CA ALA A 525 23.21 8.01 8.37
C ALA A 525 22.18 8.13 9.50
N GLU A 526 22.61 8.04 10.75
CA GLU A 526 21.73 8.18 11.93
C GLU A 526 20.98 9.53 11.93
N GLU A 527 21.70 10.60 11.58
CA GLU A 527 21.14 11.94 11.54
C GLU A 527 20.30 12.18 10.27
N MET A 528 20.82 11.78 9.10
CA MET A 528 20.36 12.29 7.81
C MET A 528 19.64 11.26 6.93
N SER A 529 19.76 9.95 7.17
CA SER A 529 19.00 8.97 6.37
C SER A 529 17.56 8.82 6.85
N GLN A 530 16.67 8.43 5.94
CA GLN A 530 15.23 8.22 6.21
C GLN A 530 14.78 6.78 5.97
N ASP A 531 15.68 5.89 5.55
CA ASP A 531 15.42 4.47 5.40
C ASP A 531 16.01 3.64 6.57
N SER A 532 16.06 2.33 6.37
CA SER A 532 16.70 1.39 7.27
C SER A 532 18.17 1.72 7.57
N SER A 533 18.91 2.34 6.64
CA SER A 533 20.34 2.66 6.80
C SER A 533 20.59 3.55 8.03
N LYS A 534 19.63 4.41 8.37
CA LYS A 534 19.65 5.24 9.59
C LYS A 534 19.96 4.45 10.85
N THR A 535 19.33 3.29 11.01
CA THR A 535 19.45 2.45 12.21
C THR A 535 20.45 1.30 12.04
N MET A 536 21.10 1.23 10.88
CA MET A 536 21.99 0.16 10.46
C MET A 536 23.42 0.64 10.23
N GLY A 537 23.78 1.80 10.80
CA GLY A 537 25.11 2.40 10.62
C GLY A 537 25.41 2.80 9.17
N GLY A 538 24.37 3.09 8.38
CA GLY A 538 24.46 3.41 6.97
C GLY A 538 24.59 2.20 6.03
N LEU A 539 24.76 0.98 6.54
CA LEU A 539 24.94 -0.21 5.70
C LEU A 539 23.63 -0.66 5.04
N LEU A 540 23.73 -1.01 3.76
CA LEU A 540 22.65 -1.54 2.94
C LEU A 540 22.76 -3.05 2.74
N ALA A 541 21.71 -3.65 2.21
CA ALA A 541 21.78 -5.02 1.72
C ALA A 541 22.76 -5.09 0.53
N PRO A 542 23.52 -6.20 0.39
CA PRO A 542 24.33 -6.42 -0.80
C PRO A 542 23.54 -6.29 -2.09
N ARG A 543 24.18 -5.75 -3.13
CA ARG A 543 23.56 -5.51 -4.45
C ARG A 543 24.38 -6.18 -5.53
N PHE A 544 23.74 -6.95 -6.40
CA PHE A 544 24.37 -7.46 -7.62
C PHE A 544 24.28 -6.41 -8.73
N LEU A 545 25.36 -6.20 -9.47
CA LEU A 545 25.40 -5.19 -10.54
C LEU A 545 24.66 -5.67 -11.80
N ASP A 546 23.58 -4.99 -12.14
CA ASP A 546 22.97 -5.06 -13.44
C ASP A 546 23.45 -3.92 -14.35
N LEU A 547 24.48 -4.14 -15.17
CA LEU A 547 24.98 -3.13 -16.10
C LEU A 547 23.99 -2.71 -17.21
N LEU A 548 22.78 -3.27 -17.26
CA LEU A 548 21.66 -2.72 -18.04
C LEU A 548 20.93 -1.57 -17.31
N ASP A 549 21.17 -1.40 -16.02
CA ASP A 549 20.68 -0.30 -15.20
C ASP A 549 21.72 0.84 -15.16
N PRO A 550 21.37 2.08 -15.57
CA PRO A 550 22.29 3.21 -15.56
C PRO A 550 22.87 3.54 -14.17
N GLN A 551 22.12 3.28 -13.09
CA GLN A 551 22.60 3.47 -11.72
C GLN A 551 23.74 2.49 -11.42
N ASP A 552 23.60 1.23 -11.81
CA ASP A 552 24.60 0.20 -11.58
C ASP A 552 25.84 0.41 -12.46
N GLN A 553 25.69 0.98 -13.66
CA GLN A 553 26.83 1.39 -14.48
C GLN A 553 27.69 2.46 -13.80
N GLU A 554 27.06 3.36 -13.03
CA GLU A 554 27.77 4.37 -12.27
C GLU A 554 28.40 3.79 -10.99
N LEU A 555 27.66 2.96 -10.25
CA LEU A 555 28.20 2.26 -9.07
C LEU A 555 29.39 1.36 -9.43
N ALA A 556 29.37 0.74 -10.61
CA ALA A 556 30.46 -0.09 -11.11
C ALA A 556 31.79 0.68 -11.28
N GLN A 557 31.75 2.01 -11.40
CA GLN A 557 32.94 2.85 -11.58
C GLN A 557 33.58 3.28 -10.25
N LEU A 558 32.87 3.12 -9.12
CA LEU A 558 33.40 3.50 -7.81
C LEU A 558 34.50 2.54 -7.35
N LEU A 559 35.52 3.13 -6.73
CA LEU A 559 36.52 2.42 -5.94
C LEU A 559 36.09 2.31 -4.47
N PRO A 560 36.62 1.34 -3.71
CA PRO A 560 36.32 1.24 -2.27
C PRO A 560 36.60 2.56 -1.54
N GLN A 561 35.68 2.91 -0.64
CA GLN A 561 35.60 4.16 0.10
C GLN A 561 35.24 5.42 -0.71
N GLU A 562 35.07 5.32 -2.03
CA GLU A 562 34.55 6.44 -2.83
C GLU A 562 33.06 6.65 -2.62
N ILE A 563 32.65 7.92 -2.75
CA ILE A 563 31.28 8.39 -2.55
C ILE A 563 30.69 8.80 -3.91
N SER A 564 29.53 8.26 -4.26
CA SER A 564 28.83 8.56 -5.51
C SER A 564 28.43 10.04 -5.58
N ARG A 565 28.08 10.53 -6.78
CA ARG A 565 27.21 11.72 -6.87
C ARG A 565 25.82 11.36 -6.33
N ILE A 566 24.97 12.36 -6.14
CA ILE A 566 23.57 12.11 -5.83
C ILE A 566 22.93 11.39 -7.02
N MET A 567 22.28 10.28 -6.71
CA MET A 567 21.49 9.51 -7.65
C MET A 567 20.02 9.75 -7.36
N ARG A 568 19.32 10.36 -8.31
CA ARG A 568 17.86 10.49 -8.26
C ARG A 568 17.22 9.14 -8.57
N VAL A 569 16.31 8.70 -7.71
CA VAL A 569 15.48 7.50 -7.88
C VAL A 569 14.00 7.89 -7.88
N ALA A 570 13.12 6.93 -8.19
CA ALA A 570 11.68 7.19 -8.34
C ALA A 570 11.03 7.83 -7.10
N ASN A 571 11.53 7.53 -5.91
CA ASN A 571 10.97 7.97 -4.63
C ASN A 571 11.97 8.82 -3.81
N GLY A 572 12.93 9.47 -4.45
CA GLY A 572 13.85 10.39 -3.77
C GLY A 572 15.28 10.33 -4.29
N PHE A 573 16.23 10.34 -3.37
CA PHE A 573 17.65 10.50 -3.67
C PHE A 573 18.51 9.59 -2.81
N TRP A 574 19.56 9.06 -3.43
CA TRP A 574 20.60 8.29 -2.76
C TRP A 574 21.95 8.94 -2.92
N CYS A 575 22.74 8.89 -1.86
CA CYS A 575 24.18 9.06 -1.88
C CYS A 575 24.79 7.74 -1.36
N TYR A 576 25.65 7.09 -2.15
CA TYR A 576 26.26 5.82 -1.80
C TYR A 576 27.74 5.98 -1.49
N ARG A 577 28.25 5.13 -0.61
CA ARG A 577 29.69 4.86 -0.44
C ARG A 577 29.94 3.39 -0.75
N LEU A 578 30.93 3.10 -1.57
CA LEU A 578 31.32 1.70 -1.82
C LEU A 578 32.15 1.18 -0.64
N GLU A 579 31.65 0.17 0.08
CA GLU A 579 32.43 -0.43 1.17
C GLU A 579 33.35 -1.52 0.67
N ASP A 580 32.81 -2.42 -0.16
CA ASP A 580 33.53 -3.58 -0.67
C ASP A 580 32.96 -4.09 -2.00
N ARG A 581 33.79 -4.79 -2.76
CA ARG A 581 33.49 -5.38 -4.08
C ARG A 581 33.89 -6.84 -4.11
N GLU A 582 32.95 -7.69 -4.52
CA GLU A 582 33.19 -9.11 -4.75
C GLU A 582 33.03 -9.46 -6.23
N ILE A 583 34.11 -10.00 -6.82
CA ILE A 583 34.11 -10.48 -8.19
C ILE A 583 33.19 -11.70 -8.33
N GLY A 584 32.45 -11.74 -9.44
CA GLY A 584 31.58 -12.85 -9.79
C GLY A 584 32.30 -14.20 -9.83
N ARG A 585 31.68 -15.23 -9.24
CA ARG A 585 32.20 -16.61 -9.22
C ARG A 585 31.36 -17.52 -10.10
N GLY A 586 32.00 -18.56 -10.63
CA GLY A 586 31.33 -19.63 -11.38
C GLY A 586 30.50 -20.51 -10.45
N MET A 587 29.23 -20.76 -10.80
CA MET A 587 28.34 -21.69 -10.10
C MET A 587 27.22 -22.16 -11.03
N THR A 588 26.36 -23.07 -10.58
CA THR A 588 25.17 -23.44 -11.36
C THR A 588 24.06 -22.40 -11.21
N PHE A 589 23.16 -22.31 -12.20
CA PHE A 589 21.97 -21.45 -12.11
C PHE A 589 21.02 -21.87 -10.97
N ALA A 590 21.08 -23.12 -10.51
CA ALA A 590 20.31 -23.57 -9.36
C ALA A 590 20.80 -22.93 -8.05
N GLU A 591 22.13 -22.84 -7.87
CA GLU A 591 22.80 -22.34 -6.66
C GLU A 591 22.86 -20.81 -6.58
N ALA A 592 22.76 -20.12 -7.71
CA ALA A 592 22.86 -18.66 -7.74
C ALA A 592 21.80 -17.96 -6.88
N PRO A 593 22.11 -16.82 -6.23
CA PRO A 593 21.09 -16.00 -5.56
C PRO A 593 20.02 -15.49 -6.54
N TRP A 594 18.78 -15.33 -6.07
CA TRP A 594 17.65 -14.93 -6.95
C TRP A 594 17.87 -13.59 -7.65
N GLU A 595 18.52 -12.63 -6.99
CA GLU A 595 18.87 -11.35 -7.61
C GLU A 595 19.83 -11.53 -8.79
N ALA A 596 20.90 -12.32 -8.62
CA ALA A 596 21.80 -12.69 -9.71
C ALA A 596 21.06 -13.45 -10.83
N LYS A 597 20.16 -14.38 -10.49
CA LYS A 597 19.34 -15.09 -11.48
C LYS A 597 18.49 -14.15 -12.33
N ARG A 598 17.86 -13.13 -11.72
CA ARG A 598 17.08 -12.12 -12.44
C ARG A 598 17.93 -11.37 -13.46
N ILE A 599 19.12 -10.93 -13.05
CA ILE A 599 20.05 -10.17 -13.92
C ILE A 599 20.50 -11.04 -15.10
N LEU A 600 20.94 -12.27 -14.82
CA LEU A 600 21.39 -13.21 -15.86
C LEU A 600 20.26 -13.59 -16.81
N PHE A 601 19.05 -13.81 -16.28
CA PHE A 601 17.88 -14.10 -17.09
C PHE A 601 17.50 -12.92 -17.99
N ARG A 602 17.47 -11.69 -17.47
CA ARG A 602 17.22 -10.47 -18.24
C ARG A 602 18.24 -10.31 -19.37
N ARG A 603 19.54 -10.46 -19.08
CA ARG A 603 20.61 -10.37 -20.10
C ARG A 603 20.47 -11.43 -21.18
N GLY A 604 20.38 -12.71 -20.79
CA GLY A 604 20.27 -13.82 -21.74
C GLY A 604 18.99 -13.76 -22.58
N LEU A 605 17.89 -13.25 -22.03
CA LEU A 605 16.66 -13.04 -22.80
C LEU A 605 16.84 -11.90 -23.82
N GLY A 606 17.56 -10.83 -23.46
CA GLY A 606 17.89 -9.76 -24.39
C GLY A 606 18.75 -10.20 -25.57
N GLU A 607 19.76 -11.03 -25.32
CA GLU A 607 20.58 -11.63 -26.38
C GLU A 607 19.73 -12.49 -27.34
N MET A 608 18.83 -13.31 -26.79
CA MET A 608 17.93 -14.17 -27.57
C MET A 608 16.95 -13.35 -28.45
N LEU A 609 16.41 -12.26 -27.89
CA LEU A 609 15.51 -11.35 -28.61
C LEU A 609 16.25 -10.50 -29.66
N ALA A 610 17.52 -10.14 -29.42
CA ALA A 610 18.34 -9.44 -30.41
C ALA A 610 18.79 -10.35 -31.56
N GLY A 611 19.12 -11.61 -31.26
CA GLY A 611 19.54 -12.61 -32.26
C GLY A 611 18.43 -13.03 -33.23
N THR A 612 17.17 -12.94 -32.82
CA THR A 612 16.00 -13.23 -33.65
C THR A 612 15.63 -12.09 -34.61
N GLY A 613 16.15 -10.88 -34.39
CA GLY A 613 15.92 -9.70 -35.25
C GLY A 613 16.74 -9.66 -36.55
N ARG A 614 17.57 -10.67 -36.85
CA ARG A 614 18.27 -10.78 -38.15
C ARG A 614 17.47 -11.55 -39.23
N GLY A 615 16.23 -11.92 -38.95
CA GLY A 615 15.39 -12.73 -39.85
C GLY A 615 13.92 -12.32 -39.93
N LEU A 616 13.58 -11.07 -39.57
CA LEU A 616 12.26 -10.47 -39.80
C LEU A 616 12.38 -9.29 -40.76
#